data_AF-J6EJA2-F1
#
_entry.id   AF-J6EJA2-F1
#
_cell.length_a   1.000
_cell.length_b   1.000
_cell.length_c   1.000
_cell.angle_alpha   90.00
_cell.angle_beta   90.00
_cell.angle_gamma   90.00
#
_symmetry.space_group_name_H-M   'P 1'
#
loop_
_entity.id
_entity.type
_entity.pdbx_description
1 polymer ?
#
loop_
_entity_poly.entity_id
_entity_poly.type
_entity_poly.pdbx_seq_one_letter_code
_entity_poly.pdbx_strand_id
1 'polypeptide(L)'
;MNGIYCIVSCIDASARAAEARNEMQFEERLQQLVASDWGLEQPGAGVLVIVLGDAARKYVESGKLLHHVTANTVASHVASRERVAVVFLGRVKYLYMYLTRMQAQARAPKYSKVLVYGLWDLTATQDGPQQVRLLNLVLLQCLSLPSQVEFYPEPPATSVAARLLRYWEHVIGQR
;
A
#
# COMPACT_ATOMS: atom_id res chain seq x y z
N MET A 1 20.15 38.56 -27.41
CA MET A 1 20.31 37.18 -26.89
C MET A 1 19.99 37.20 -25.41
N ASN A 2 18.80 36.73 -24.99
CA ASN A 2 18.43 36.44 -23.59
C ASN A 2 16.99 35.91 -23.56
N GLY A 3 16.78 34.61 -23.75
CA GLY A 3 15.42 34.07 -23.79
C GLY A 3 15.26 32.55 -23.61
N ILE A 4 16.31 31.82 -23.20
CA ILE A 4 16.25 30.34 -23.09
C ILE A 4 16.55 29.84 -21.67
N TYR A 5 17.16 30.66 -20.79
CA TYR A 5 17.58 30.23 -19.45
C TYR A 5 16.45 30.17 -18.39
N CYS A 6 15.28 30.78 -18.60
CA CYS A 6 14.20 30.76 -17.60
C CYS A 6 13.27 29.53 -17.69
N ILE A 7 13.19 28.85 -18.83
CA ILE A 7 12.26 27.71 -18.97
C ILE A 7 12.82 26.46 -18.28
N VAL A 8 14.15 26.26 -18.34
CA VAL A 8 14.80 25.09 -17.73
C VAL A 8 14.78 25.16 -16.19
N SER A 9 14.96 26.33 -15.58
CA SER A 9 14.93 26.44 -14.11
C SER A 9 13.52 26.30 -13.51
N CYS A 10 12.47 26.67 -14.26
CA CYS A 10 11.08 26.47 -13.83
C CYS A 10 10.63 25.00 -13.92
N ILE A 11 11.16 24.22 -14.89
CA ILE A 11 10.88 22.78 -15.00
C ILE A 11 11.56 22.02 -13.85
N ASP A 12 12.81 22.36 -13.52
CA ASP A 12 13.52 21.75 -12.39
C ASP A 12 12.94 22.17 -11.02
N ALA A 13 12.46 23.41 -10.88
CA ALA A 13 11.79 23.85 -9.66
C ALA A 13 10.41 23.20 -9.48
N SER A 14 9.66 22.96 -10.56
CA SER A 14 8.37 22.25 -10.51
C SER A 14 8.54 20.74 -10.30
N ALA A 15 9.61 20.14 -10.85
CA ALA A 15 9.99 18.75 -10.58
C ALA A 15 10.44 18.55 -9.13
N ARG A 16 11.23 19.47 -8.57
CA ARG A 16 11.64 19.45 -7.15
C ARG A 16 10.50 19.78 -6.18
N ALA A 17 9.52 20.59 -6.59
CA ALA A 17 8.32 20.85 -5.79
C ALA A 17 7.34 19.64 -5.82
N ALA A 18 7.36 18.83 -6.87
CA ALA A 18 6.59 17.57 -6.95
C ALA A 18 7.25 16.41 -6.17
N GLU A 19 8.55 16.50 -5.90
CA GLU A 19 9.33 15.57 -5.07
C GLU A 19 9.18 15.80 -3.56
N ALA A 20 8.37 16.78 -3.14
CA ALA A 20 8.02 17.01 -1.74
C ALA A 20 6.62 16.46 -1.39
N ARG A 21 6.14 15.41 -2.09
CA ARG A 21 5.15 14.53 -1.47
C ARG A 21 5.88 13.79 -0.37
N ASN A 22 5.50 14.06 0.86
CA ASN A 22 5.91 13.35 2.05
C ASN A 22 5.80 11.84 1.77
N GLU A 23 6.90 11.16 1.40
CA GLU A 23 6.95 9.71 1.20
C GLU A 23 6.76 9.08 2.58
N MET A 24 5.50 8.94 2.98
CA MET A 24 5.17 8.41 4.29
C MET A 24 5.61 6.96 4.33
N GLN A 25 6.46 6.62 5.29
CA GLN A 25 6.95 5.25 5.40
C GLN A 25 5.82 4.32 5.87
N PHE A 26 5.94 3.03 5.54
CA PHE A 26 4.94 2.01 5.91
C PHE A 26 4.60 2.05 7.41
N GLU A 27 5.63 2.17 8.23
CA GLU A 27 5.54 2.20 9.69
C GLU A 27 4.81 3.45 10.18
N GLU A 28 5.10 4.61 9.59
CA GLU A 28 4.46 5.88 9.94
C GLU A 28 2.97 5.83 9.61
N ARG A 29 2.63 5.30 8.43
CA ARG A 29 1.23 5.13 8.03
C ARG A 29 0.50 4.17 8.97
N LEU A 30 1.13 3.04 9.30
CA LEU A 30 0.55 2.07 10.22
C LEU A 30 0.36 2.66 11.62
N GLN A 31 1.33 3.42 12.12
CA GLN A 31 1.25 4.11 13.41
C GLN A 31 0.09 5.11 13.44
N GLN A 32 -0.10 5.90 12.38
CA GLN A 32 -1.24 6.82 12.27
C GLN A 32 -2.58 6.09 12.31
N LEU A 33 -2.69 4.94 11.65
CA LEU A 33 -3.91 4.14 11.65
C LEU A 33 -4.16 3.46 13.01
N VAL A 34 -3.13 3.04 13.72
CA VAL A 34 -3.27 2.51 15.08
C VAL A 34 -3.68 3.61 16.06
N ALA A 35 -3.15 4.82 15.89
CA ALA A 35 -3.43 5.96 16.74
C ALA A 35 -4.71 6.75 16.39
N SER A 36 -5.29 6.53 15.20
CA SER A 36 -6.47 7.27 14.75
C SER A 36 -7.68 7.05 15.66
N ASP A 37 -8.53 8.08 15.77
CA ASP A 37 -9.76 7.95 16.54
C ASP A 37 -10.77 7.07 15.79
N TRP A 38 -10.90 5.87 16.31
CA TRP A 38 -11.74 4.82 15.77
C TRP A 38 -13.15 4.96 16.35
N GLY A 39 -13.91 5.95 15.85
CA GLY A 39 -15.23 6.31 16.35
C GLY A 39 -16.13 5.09 16.64
N LEU A 40 -16.91 5.18 17.72
CA LEU A 40 -17.82 4.12 18.21
C LEU A 40 -18.84 3.68 17.15
N GLU A 41 -19.13 4.54 16.16
CA GLU A 41 -20.19 4.33 15.16
C GLU A 41 -19.75 3.63 13.87
N GLN A 42 -18.50 3.18 13.75
CA GLN A 42 -18.07 2.37 12.60
C GLN A 42 -17.73 0.92 13.00
N PRO A 43 -18.72 0.11 13.42
CA PRO A 43 -18.55 -1.33 13.53
C PRO A 43 -18.25 -1.89 12.14
N GLY A 44 -16.97 -2.15 11.85
CA GLY A 44 -16.49 -2.65 10.56
C GLY A 44 -15.37 -1.84 9.90
N ALA A 45 -14.94 -0.72 10.47
CA ALA A 45 -13.74 -0.03 10.00
C ALA A 45 -12.48 -0.73 10.55
N GLY A 46 -12.04 -1.78 9.86
CA GLY A 46 -10.78 -2.47 10.14
C GLY A 46 -9.71 -2.15 9.09
N VAL A 47 -8.45 -2.27 9.48
CA VAL A 47 -7.29 -2.26 8.58
C VAL A 47 -6.84 -3.70 8.35
N LEU A 48 -6.66 -4.06 7.09
CA LEU A 48 -5.96 -5.29 6.71
C LEU A 48 -4.55 -4.94 6.23
N VAL A 49 -3.54 -5.50 6.86
CA VAL A 49 -2.15 -5.39 6.44
C VAL A 49 -1.75 -6.71 5.78
N ILE A 50 -1.45 -6.67 4.49
CA ILE A 50 -0.99 -7.82 3.72
C ILE A 50 0.53 -7.69 3.57
N VAL A 51 1.26 -8.57 4.25
CA VAL A 51 2.73 -8.62 4.23
C VAL A 51 3.18 -9.67 3.22
N LEU A 52 3.93 -9.24 2.21
CA LEU A 52 4.31 -10.03 1.06
C LEU A 52 5.81 -10.37 1.04
N GLY A 53 6.09 -11.66 0.88
CA GLY A 53 7.46 -12.17 0.78
C GLY A 53 8.17 -12.37 2.13
N ASP A 54 9.20 -13.21 2.10
CA ASP A 54 9.88 -13.66 3.33
C ASP A 54 10.71 -12.55 4.00
N ALA A 55 11.23 -11.60 3.22
CA ALA A 55 11.97 -10.45 3.76
C ALA A 55 11.06 -9.56 4.61
N ALA A 56 9.91 -9.16 4.06
CA ALA A 56 8.91 -8.36 4.75
C ALA A 56 8.33 -9.10 5.97
N ARG A 57 8.08 -10.41 5.83
CA ARG A 57 7.65 -11.25 6.95
C ARG A 57 8.66 -11.24 8.09
N LYS A 58 9.93 -11.52 7.81
CA LYS A 58 11.00 -11.51 8.82
C LYS A 58 11.13 -10.14 9.48
N TYR A 59 11.00 -9.06 8.71
CA TYR A 59 11.01 -7.70 9.26
C TYR A 59 9.92 -7.51 10.32
N VAL A 60 8.68 -7.86 9.99
CA VAL A 60 7.53 -7.74 10.92
C VAL A 60 7.63 -8.70 12.10
N GLU A 61 7.93 -9.99 11.87
CA GLU A 61 8.01 -11.02 12.91
C GLU A 61 9.20 -10.83 13.86
N SER A 62 10.30 -10.20 13.41
CA SER A 62 11.47 -9.91 14.26
C SER A 62 11.22 -8.84 15.33
N GLY A 63 10.02 -8.26 15.37
CA GLY A 63 9.68 -7.19 16.31
C GLY A 63 10.22 -5.82 15.92
N LYS A 64 10.94 -5.69 14.78
CA LYS A 64 11.43 -4.38 14.30
C LYS A 64 10.31 -3.37 14.10
N LEU A 65 9.14 -3.83 13.63
CA LEU A 65 7.96 -2.99 13.49
C LEU A 65 7.51 -2.37 14.82
N LEU A 66 7.69 -3.07 15.94
CA LEU A 66 7.31 -2.60 17.28
C LEU A 66 8.19 -1.43 17.76
N HIS A 67 9.38 -1.24 17.19
CA HIS A 67 10.20 -0.06 17.48
C HIS A 67 9.64 1.21 16.85
N HIS A 68 8.84 1.09 15.78
CA HIS A 68 8.29 2.21 15.04
C HIS A 68 6.79 2.41 15.27
N VAL A 69 6.08 1.35 15.63
CA VAL A 69 4.63 1.35 15.85
C VAL A 69 4.34 1.02 17.31
N THR A 70 3.89 2.01 18.07
CA THR A 70 3.59 1.89 19.51
C THR A 70 2.15 2.30 19.81
N ALA A 71 1.44 1.48 20.58
CA ALA A 71 0.13 1.81 21.10
C ALA A 71 0.29 2.53 22.45
N ASN A 72 0.04 3.84 22.49
CA ASN A 72 0.29 4.68 23.67
C ASN A 72 -1.01 5.05 24.41
N THR A 73 -2.17 4.64 23.89
CA THR A 73 -3.50 4.96 24.44
C THR A 73 -4.33 3.69 24.54
N VAL A 74 -5.29 3.65 25.46
CA VAL A 74 -6.21 2.49 25.59
C VAL A 74 -6.91 2.21 24.25
N ALA A 75 -7.35 3.26 23.55
CA ALA A 75 -7.96 3.16 22.23
C ALA A 75 -7.01 2.54 21.18
N SER A 76 -5.73 2.92 21.17
CA SER A 76 -4.75 2.35 20.23
C SER A 76 -4.36 0.91 20.58
N HIS A 77 -4.38 0.53 21.86
CA HIS A 77 -4.24 -0.88 22.26
C HIS A 77 -5.42 -1.73 21.78
N VAL A 78 -6.66 -1.25 21.91
CA VAL A 78 -7.85 -1.93 21.39
C VAL A 78 -7.77 -2.04 19.87
N ALA A 79 -7.45 -0.93 19.19
CA ALA A 79 -7.32 -0.91 17.73
C ALA A 79 -6.25 -1.88 17.22
N SER A 80 -5.07 -1.90 17.85
CA SER A 80 -3.99 -2.82 17.49
C SER A 80 -4.37 -4.29 17.63
N ARG A 81 -5.25 -4.64 18.57
CA ARG A 81 -5.67 -6.04 18.81
C ARG A 81 -6.87 -6.46 17.99
N GLU A 82 -7.83 -5.56 17.78
CA GLU A 82 -9.15 -5.93 17.25
C GLU A 82 -9.44 -5.32 15.87
N ARG A 83 -8.80 -4.19 15.53
CA ARG A 83 -9.09 -3.45 14.29
C ARG A 83 -8.00 -3.55 13.24
N VAL A 84 -6.81 -4.05 13.58
CA VAL A 84 -5.71 -4.28 12.62
C VAL A 84 -5.47 -5.78 12.46
N ALA A 85 -5.82 -6.31 11.30
CA ALA A 85 -5.54 -7.69 10.93
C ALA A 85 -4.28 -7.75 10.07
N VAL A 86 -3.35 -8.66 10.38
CA VAL A 86 -2.11 -8.86 9.60
C VAL A 86 -2.14 -10.24 8.97
N VAL A 87 -1.85 -10.32 7.67
CA VAL A 87 -1.77 -11.58 6.91
C VAL A 87 -0.44 -11.66 6.18
N PHE A 88 0.25 -12.79 6.33
CA PHE A 88 1.53 -13.06 5.66
C PHE A 88 1.32 -13.97 4.46
N LEU A 89 1.76 -13.53 3.27
CA LEU A 89 1.71 -14.33 2.05
C LEU A 89 3.09 -14.35 1.38
N GLY A 90 3.68 -15.54 1.29
CA GLY A 90 5.05 -15.70 0.74
C GLY A 90 5.16 -15.60 -0.79
N ARG A 91 4.05 -15.67 -1.52
CA ARG A 91 4.04 -15.67 -3.00
C ARG A 91 2.88 -14.88 -3.56
N VAL A 92 3.11 -14.19 -4.68
CA VAL A 92 2.10 -13.39 -5.40
C VAL A 92 0.88 -14.22 -5.86
N LYS A 93 1.07 -15.51 -6.18
CA LYS A 93 -0.04 -16.43 -6.47
C LYS A 93 -1.04 -16.51 -5.32
N TYR A 94 -0.54 -16.55 -4.09
CA TYR A 94 -1.38 -16.64 -2.89
C TYR A 94 -2.08 -15.31 -2.61
N LEU A 95 -1.45 -14.18 -2.91
CA LEU A 95 -2.12 -12.87 -2.89
C LEU A 95 -3.33 -12.85 -3.81
N TYR A 96 -3.14 -13.23 -5.08
CA TYR A 96 -4.25 -13.24 -6.04
C TYR A 96 -5.40 -14.14 -5.55
N MET A 97 -5.10 -15.38 -5.16
CA MET A 97 -6.11 -16.32 -4.63
C MET A 97 -6.80 -15.80 -3.37
N TYR A 98 -6.06 -15.19 -2.46
CA TYR A 98 -6.59 -14.62 -1.22
C TYR A 98 -7.59 -13.50 -1.52
N LEU A 99 -7.22 -12.56 -2.39
CA LEU A 99 -8.08 -11.45 -2.80
C LEU A 99 -9.33 -11.94 -3.54
N THR A 100 -9.20 -12.91 -4.45
CA THR A 100 -10.34 -13.53 -5.14
C THR A 100 -11.30 -14.18 -4.15
N ARG A 101 -10.78 -14.92 -3.17
CA ARG A 101 -11.60 -15.53 -2.11
C ARG A 101 -12.31 -14.46 -1.29
N MET A 102 -11.62 -13.37 -0.97
CA MET A 102 -12.15 -12.27 -0.16
C MET A 102 -13.32 -11.57 -0.87
N GLN A 103 -13.22 -11.36 -2.19
CA GLN A 103 -14.30 -10.78 -3.00
C GLN A 103 -15.48 -11.73 -3.23
N ALA A 104 -15.22 -13.03 -3.33
CA ALA A 104 -16.28 -14.03 -3.57
C ALA A 104 -17.19 -14.26 -2.35
N GLN A 105 -16.73 -13.89 -1.15
CA GLN A 105 -17.43 -14.18 0.10
C GLN A 105 -18.26 -12.98 0.56
N ALA A 106 -19.59 -13.07 0.45
CA ALA A 106 -20.51 -12.03 0.93
C ALA A 106 -20.39 -11.74 2.45
N ARG A 107 -19.89 -12.72 3.22
CA ARG A 107 -19.67 -12.63 4.68
C ARG A 107 -18.19 -12.42 5.06
N ALA A 108 -17.31 -12.11 4.11
CA ALA A 108 -15.92 -11.82 4.44
C ALA A 108 -15.82 -10.59 5.36
N PRO A 109 -14.79 -10.53 6.23
CA PRO A 109 -14.49 -9.33 6.99
C PRO A 109 -14.34 -8.15 6.02
N LYS A 110 -15.07 -7.06 6.30
CA LYS A 110 -14.94 -5.82 5.53
C LYS A 110 -13.86 -4.98 6.18
N TYR A 111 -12.94 -4.48 5.37
CA TYR A 111 -11.88 -3.60 5.80
C TYR A 111 -12.08 -2.25 5.14
N SER A 112 -11.99 -1.17 5.90
CA SER A 112 -12.03 0.18 5.33
C SER A 112 -10.72 0.51 4.62
N LYS A 113 -9.60 -0.04 5.10
CA LYS A 113 -8.27 0.14 4.52
C LYS A 113 -7.52 -1.17 4.35
N VAL A 114 -6.76 -1.25 3.26
CA VAL A 114 -5.86 -2.38 2.99
C VAL A 114 -4.47 -1.83 2.69
N LEU A 115 -3.49 -2.19 3.49
CA LEU A 115 -2.08 -1.88 3.25
C LEU A 115 -1.41 -3.11 2.63
N VAL A 116 -0.77 -2.95 1.48
CA VAL A 116 -0.04 -4.02 0.79
C VAL A 116 1.46 -3.73 0.90
N TYR A 117 2.18 -4.48 1.74
CA TYR A 117 3.59 -4.28 2.02
C TYR A 117 4.47 -5.34 1.34
N GLY A 118 5.45 -4.93 0.53
CA GLY A 118 6.45 -5.83 -0.09
C GLY A 118 6.08 -6.40 -1.47
N LEU A 119 5.09 -5.80 -2.16
CA LEU A 119 4.67 -6.27 -3.49
C LEU A 119 5.79 -6.14 -4.54
N TRP A 120 6.53 -5.05 -4.50
CA TRP A 120 7.51 -4.72 -5.52
C TRP A 120 8.67 -5.72 -5.51
N ASP A 121 9.13 -6.13 -4.33
CA ASP A 121 10.19 -7.13 -4.17
C ASP A 121 9.79 -8.48 -4.78
N LEU A 122 8.53 -8.90 -4.60
CA LEU A 122 8.03 -10.15 -5.19
C LEU A 122 7.93 -10.13 -6.72
N THR A 123 7.88 -8.94 -7.33
CA THR A 123 7.69 -8.77 -8.77
C THR A 123 8.96 -8.28 -9.49
N ALA A 124 9.98 -7.84 -8.75
CA ALA A 124 11.23 -7.30 -9.28
C ALA A 124 12.05 -8.32 -10.10
N THR A 125 11.92 -9.61 -9.80
CA THR A 125 12.72 -10.67 -10.45
C THR A 125 12.12 -11.22 -11.75
N GLN A 126 11.02 -10.64 -12.23
CA GLN A 126 10.31 -11.12 -13.43
C GLN A 126 10.77 -10.37 -14.68
N ASP A 127 10.81 -11.07 -15.82
CA ASP A 127 11.12 -10.46 -17.12
C ASP A 127 10.08 -9.38 -17.49
N GLY A 128 10.49 -8.34 -18.23
CA GLY A 128 9.68 -7.14 -18.48
C GLY A 128 8.19 -7.40 -18.83
N PRO A 129 7.87 -8.19 -19.88
CA PRO A 129 6.48 -8.48 -20.22
C PRO A 129 5.73 -9.27 -19.14
N GLN A 130 6.42 -10.21 -18.49
CA GLN A 130 5.84 -11.05 -17.43
C GLN A 130 5.57 -10.23 -16.16
N GLN A 131 6.49 -9.33 -15.81
CA GLN A 131 6.35 -8.38 -14.72
C GLN A 131 5.13 -7.47 -14.95
N VAL A 132 5.01 -6.89 -16.15
CA VAL A 132 3.87 -6.03 -16.51
C VAL A 132 2.55 -6.81 -16.42
N ARG A 133 2.50 -8.02 -16.97
CA ARG A 133 1.30 -8.87 -16.88
C ARG A 133 0.93 -9.18 -15.43
N LEU A 134 1.91 -9.54 -14.61
CA LEU A 134 1.69 -9.89 -13.21
C LEU A 134 1.21 -8.68 -12.39
N LEU A 135 1.87 -7.53 -12.55
CA LEU A 135 1.49 -6.29 -11.88
C LEU A 135 0.08 -5.85 -12.28
N ASN A 136 -0.27 -5.92 -13.57
CA ASN A 136 -1.63 -5.60 -14.02
C ASN A 136 -2.69 -6.46 -13.33
N LEU A 137 -2.46 -7.78 -13.24
CA LEU A 137 -3.40 -8.70 -12.59
C LEU A 137 -3.55 -8.40 -11.09
N VAL A 138 -2.43 -8.17 -10.40
CA VAL A 138 -2.44 -7.93 -8.95
C VAL A 138 -3.00 -6.55 -8.62
N LEU A 139 -2.58 -5.50 -9.31
CA LEU A 139 -3.04 -4.13 -9.08
C LEU A 139 -4.54 -4.01 -9.32
N LEU A 140 -5.04 -4.56 -10.44
CA LEU A 140 -6.47 -4.59 -10.72
C LEU A 140 -7.23 -5.31 -9.61
N GLN A 141 -6.74 -6.48 -9.18
CA GLN A 141 -7.39 -7.28 -8.13
C GLN A 141 -7.42 -6.56 -6.78
N CYS A 142 -6.33 -5.89 -6.40
CA CYS A 142 -6.25 -5.08 -5.18
C CYS A 142 -7.17 -3.86 -5.24
N LEU A 143 -7.07 -3.05 -6.30
CA LEU A 143 -7.81 -1.80 -6.43
C LEU A 143 -9.32 -2.00 -6.68
N SER A 144 -9.74 -3.21 -7.05
CA SER A 144 -11.16 -3.57 -7.16
C SER A 144 -11.80 -3.93 -5.80
N LEU A 145 -11.05 -3.88 -4.70
CA LEU A 145 -11.63 -4.07 -3.37
C LEU A 145 -12.48 -2.86 -2.98
N PRO A 146 -13.57 -3.06 -2.21
CA PRO A 146 -14.37 -1.95 -1.64
C PRO A 146 -13.66 -1.34 -0.42
N SER A 147 -12.38 -1.01 -0.55
CA SER A 147 -11.49 -0.55 0.50
C SER A 147 -10.53 0.49 -0.06
N GLN A 148 -10.05 1.42 0.78
CA GLN A 148 -8.92 2.27 0.40
C GLN A 148 -7.64 1.43 0.44
N VAL A 149 -7.06 1.15 -0.73
CA VAL A 149 -5.85 0.33 -0.85
C VAL A 149 -4.62 1.21 -1.03
N GLU A 150 -3.59 0.94 -0.24
CA GLU A 150 -2.31 1.66 -0.25
C GLU A 150 -1.16 0.64 -0.38
N PHE A 151 -0.14 0.97 -1.17
CA PHE A 151 0.98 0.07 -1.46
C PHE A 151 2.28 0.63 -0.87
N TYR A 152 3.00 -0.22 -0.14
CA TYR A 152 4.25 0.14 0.52
C TYR A 152 5.38 -0.86 0.25
N PRO A 153 6.65 -0.42 0.17
CA PRO A 153 7.06 1.00 0.07
C PRO A 153 6.47 1.66 -1.18
N GLU A 154 6.48 2.99 -1.28
CA GLU A 154 6.05 3.62 -2.53
C GLU A 154 7.02 3.24 -3.67
N PRO A 155 6.53 2.80 -4.84
CA PRO A 155 7.42 2.47 -5.94
C PRO A 155 8.07 3.74 -6.50
N PRO A 156 9.35 3.71 -6.92
CA PRO A 156 10.02 4.89 -7.47
C PRO A 156 9.20 5.50 -8.60
N ALA A 157 9.02 6.83 -8.62
CA ALA A 157 8.04 7.51 -9.48
C ALA A 157 8.21 7.22 -10.99
N THR A 158 9.45 6.97 -11.42
CA THR A 158 9.85 6.65 -12.81
C THR A 158 9.73 5.16 -13.16
N SER A 159 9.52 4.28 -12.16
CA SER A 159 9.42 2.85 -12.35
C SER A 159 8.16 2.44 -13.13
N VAL A 160 8.23 1.28 -13.80
CA VAL A 160 7.08 0.67 -14.48
C VAL A 160 5.95 0.39 -13.47
N ALA A 161 6.29 -0.05 -12.26
CA ALA A 161 5.31 -0.31 -11.20
C ALA A 161 4.51 0.95 -10.81
N ALA A 162 5.19 2.07 -10.57
CA ALA A 162 4.53 3.34 -10.25
C ALA A 162 3.63 3.84 -11.38
N ARG A 163 4.06 3.68 -12.64
CA ARG A 163 3.26 4.05 -13.82
C ARG A 163 2.01 3.19 -13.94
N LEU A 164 2.12 1.88 -13.74
CA LEU A 164 0.98 0.96 -13.78
C LEU A 164 0.00 1.21 -12.63
N LEU A 165 0.50 1.50 -11.43
CA LEU A 165 -0.33 1.85 -10.28
C LEU A 165 -1.19 3.09 -10.59
N ARG A 166 -0.56 4.20 -11.01
CA ARG A 166 -1.28 5.44 -11.38
C ARG A 166 -2.30 5.21 -12.51
N TYR A 167 -1.94 4.38 -13.50
CA TYR A 167 -2.85 4.03 -14.58
C TYR A 167 -4.10 3.33 -14.05
N TRP A 168 -3.96 2.31 -13.21
CA TRP A 168 -5.11 1.59 -12.67
C TRP A 168 -5.92 2.40 -11.67
N GLU A 169 -5.28 3.22 -10.84
CA GLU A 169 -5.99 4.17 -9.96
C GLU A 169 -6.89 5.10 -10.76
N HIS A 170 -6.40 5.62 -11.91
CA HIS A 170 -7.19 6.45 -12.80
C HIS A 170 -8.34 5.68 -13.47
N VAL A 171 -8.06 4.47 -14.00
CA VAL A 171 -9.06 3.65 -14.70
C VAL A 171 -10.18 3.17 -13.77
N ILE A 172 -9.85 2.81 -12.54
CA ILE A 172 -10.82 2.32 -11.56
C ILE A 172 -11.55 3.49 -10.90
N GLY A 173 -10.86 4.60 -10.62
CA GLY A 173 -11.48 5.80 -10.04
C GLY A 173 -12.49 6.50 -10.97
N GLN A 174 -12.53 6.16 -12.26
CA GLN A 174 -13.54 6.61 -13.21
C GLN A 174 -14.81 5.73 -13.26
N ARG A 175 -14.86 4.63 -12.52
CA ARG A 175 -16.04 3.75 -12.42
C ARG A 175 -16.97 4.19 -11.30
#